data_AF-A0A2C5YXN9-F1
#
_entry.id   AF-A0A2C5YXN9-F1
#
_cell.length_a   1.000
_cell.length_b   1.000
_cell.length_c   1.000
_cell.angle_alpha   90.00
_cell.angle_beta   90.00
_cell.angle_gamma   90.00
#
_symmetry.space_group_name_H-M   'P 1'
#
loop_
_entity.id
_entity.type
_entity.pdbx_description
1 polymer ?
#
loop_
_entity_poly.entity_id
_entity_poly.type
_entity_poly.pdbx_seq_one_letter_code
_entity_poly.pdbx_strand_id
1 'polypeptide(L)'
;MEFTTSLLIESWILYVVGVVVVASRLVSRRIKLGKWSNFMIDDYLMLFALVNFTGVVVSINEVAKSGSNYMPPEEAAALSPDGVHKAVYGSIMTFVLEIFTLTGTWTVKACLLILYARLTSNTMTRQHTLVKIAAVYCALTYTIVTFMFVFYWCSPNTTEYWAVPCNAPHITII
;
A
#
# COMPACT_ATOMS: atom_id res chain seq x y z
N MET A 1 -9.88 3.60 -23.25
CA MET A 1 -10.17 4.89 -22.60
C MET A 1 -11.19 4.78 -21.48
N GLU A 2 -12.26 3.99 -21.61
CA GLU A 2 -13.26 3.85 -20.53
C GLU A 2 -12.67 3.37 -19.20
N PHE A 3 -11.79 2.36 -19.24
CA PHE A 3 -11.19 1.80 -18.03
C PHE A 3 -10.41 2.84 -17.20
N THR A 4 -9.52 3.61 -17.84
CA THR A 4 -8.68 4.61 -17.16
C THR A 4 -9.52 5.73 -16.54
N THR A 5 -10.56 6.20 -17.22
CA THR A 5 -11.45 7.24 -16.70
C THR A 5 -12.29 6.74 -15.53
N SER A 6 -12.84 5.52 -15.63
CA SER A 6 -13.60 4.90 -14.54
C SER A 6 -12.74 4.66 -13.31
N LEU A 7 -11.54 4.10 -13.47
CA LEU A 7 -10.58 3.91 -12.38
C LEU A 7 -10.19 5.23 -11.71
N LEU A 8 -9.97 6.28 -12.49
CA LEU A 8 -9.65 7.59 -11.96
C LEU A 8 -10.78 8.08 -11.06
N ILE A 9 -12.02 8.06 -11.56
CA ILE A 9 -13.17 8.51 -10.77
C ILE A 9 -13.33 7.68 -9.49
N GLU A 10 -13.29 6.35 -9.60
CA GLU A 10 -13.46 5.45 -8.45
C GLU A 10 -12.36 5.64 -7.40
N SER A 11 -11.09 5.68 -7.83
CA SER A 11 -9.95 5.83 -6.92
C SER A 11 -9.97 7.17 -6.17
N TRP A 12 -10.33 8.27 -6.83
CA TRP A 12 -10.44 9.58 -6.19
C TRP A 12 -11.65 9.70 -5.26
N ILE A 13 -12.78 9.08 -5.59
CA ILE A 13 -13.94 9.04 -4.69
C ILE A 13 -13.57 8.27 -3.41
N LEU A 14 -12.99 7.09 -3.55
CA LEU A 14 -12.53 6.29 -2.41
C LEU A 14 -11.47 7.02 -1.58
N TYR A 15 -10.60 7.79 -2.25
CA TYR A 15 -9.63 8.64 -1.57
C TYR A 15 -10.28 9.69 -0.69
N VAL A 16 -11.24 10.45 -1.23
CA VAL A 16 -11.97 11.49 -0.48
C VAL A 16 -12.69 10.88 0.72
N VAL A 17 -13.34 9.74 0.53
CA VAL A 17 -14.00 9.01 1.62
C VAL A 17 -12.98 8.65 2.72
N GLY A 18 -11.82 8.10 2.34
CA GLY A 18 -10.75 7.77 3.29
C GLY A 18 -10.21 8.99 4.03
N VAL A 19 -9.98 10.11 3.35
CA VAL A 19 -9.54 11.38 3.96
C VAL A 19 -10.57 11.88 4.97
N VAL A 20 -11.87 11.82 4.64
CA VAL A 20 -12.96 12.22 5.56
C VAL A 20 -13.00 11.31 6.79
N VAL A 21 -12.80 10.00 6.63
CA VAL A 21 -12.72 9.06 7.76
C VAL A 21 -11.52 9.36 8.67
N VAL A 22 -10.35 9.66 8.10
CA VAL A 22 -9.15 10.04 8.88
C VAL A 22 -9.36 11.39 9.57
N ALA A 23 -9.89 12.38 8.87
CA ALA A 23 -10.17 13.71 9.42
C ALA A 23 -11.19 13.63 10.56
N SER A 24 -12.30 12.90 10.38
CA SER A 24 -13.30 12.70 11.43
C SER A 24 -12.73 11.98 12.64
N ARG A 25 -11.84 10.99 12.45
CA ARG A 25 -11.11 10.34 13.54
C ARG A 25 -10.23 11.33 14.30
N LEU A 26 -9.45 12.15 13.60
CA LEU A 26 -8.60 13.17 14.22
C LEU A 26 -9.47 14.14 15.03
N VAL A 27 -10.54 14.68 14.43
CA VAL A 27 -11.50 15.60 15.08
C VAL A 27 -12.14 14.98 16.33
N SER A 28 -12.65 13.75 16.24
CA SER A 28 -13.23 13.02 17.38
C SER A 28 -12.25 12.93 18.55
N ARG A 29 -10.97 12.67 18.25
CA ARG A 29 -9.92 12.68 19.27
C ARG A 29 -9.63 14.08 19.82
N ARG A 30 -9.66 15.13 18.99
CA ARG A 30 -9.50 16.52 19.46
C ARG A 30 -10.54 16.82 20.55
N ILE A 31 -11.80 16.45 20.30
CA ILE A 31 -12.92 16.67 21.23
C ILE A 31 -12.67 15.89 22.54
N LYS A 32 -12.19 14.65 22.46
CA LYS A 32 -11.94 13.81 23.64
C LYS A 32 -10.75 14.27 24.50
N LEU A 33 -9.68 14.80 23.90
CA LEU A 33 -8.44 15.15 24.61
C LEU A 33 -8.32 16.64 24.97
N GLY A 34 -9.08 17.53 24.35
CA GLY A 34 -9.18 18.96 24.72
C GLY A 34 -7.93 19.83 24.55
N LYS A 35 -6.76 19.27 24.20
CA LYS A 35 -5.48 20.02 24.02
C LYS A 35 -4.73 19.60 22.75
N TRP A 36 -4.10 20.58 22.07
CA TRP A 36 -3.29 20.37 20.85
C TRP A 36 -1.92 19.73 21.10
N SER A 37 -1.37 19.73 22.32
CA SER A 37 0.04 19.34 22.56
C SER A 37 0.28 17.85 22.85
N ASN A 38 -0.75 17.01 22.88
CA ASN A 38 -0.60 15.58 23.22
C ASN A 38 -0.93 14.68 22.02
N PHE A 39 -0.32 14.94 20.86
CA PHE A 39 -0.40 14.01 19.74
C PHE A 39 0.24 12.68 20.13
N MET A 40 -0.58 11.62 20.19
CA MET A 40 -0.10 10.30 20.54
C MET A 40 0.43 9.60 19.28
N ILE A 41 1.30 8.61 19.46
CA ILE A 41 1.95 7.86 18.36
C ILE A 41 0.96 7.37 17.30
N ASP A 42 -0.27 7.03 17.67
CA ASP A 42 -1.28 6.54 16.73
C ASP A 42 -1.86 7.63 15.81
N ASP A 43 -1.81 8.91 16.19
CA ASP A 43 -2.20 10.01 15.29
C ASP A 43 -1.17 10.17 14.17
N TYR A 44 0.12 10.08 14.50
CA TYR A 44 1.20 10.08 13.52
C TYR A 44 1.14 8.87 12.60
N LEU A 45 0.85 7.68 13.14
CA LEU A 45 0.67 6.49 12.32
C LEU A 45 -0.55 6.60 11.40
N MET A 46 -1.64 7.24 11.84
CA MET A 46 -2.81 7.47 10.98
C MET A 46 -2.50 8.45 9.84
N LEU A 47 -1.74 9.51 10.11
CA LEU A 47 -1.26 10.41 9.05
C LEU A 47 -0.30 9.69 8.09
N PHE A 48 0.58 8.84 8.62
CA PHE A 48 1.45 8.00 7.81
C PHE A 48 0.64 7.03 6.93
N ALA A 49 -0.42 6.42 7.46
CA ALA A 49 -1.34 5.59 6.67
C ALA A 49 -2.01 6.39 5.54
N LEU A 50 -2.39 7.65 5.79
CA LEU A 50 -2.96 8.53 4.78
C LEU A 50 -1.96 8.89 3.67
N VAL A 51 -0.69 9.11 4.02
CA VAL A 51 0.39 9.31 3.04
C VAL A 51 0.54 8.07 2.15
N ASN A 52 0.58 6.87 2.74
CA ASN A 52 0.63 5.63 1.98
C ASN A 52 -0.60 5.46 1.07
N PHE A 53 -1.80 5.76 1.58
CA PHE A 53 -3.02 5.68 0.78
C PHE A 53 -3.01 6.65 -0.41
N THR A 54 -2.48 7.86 -0.20
CA THR A 54 -2.26 8.82 -1.30
C THR A 54 -1.28 8.24 -2.32
N GLY A 55 -0.20 7.60 -1.87
CA GLY A 55 0.77 6.91 -2.72
C GLY A 55 0.13 5.81 -3.57
N VAL A 56 -0.78 5.01 -3.00
CA VAL A 56 -1.55 3.99 -3.74
C VAL A 56 -2.39 4.62 -4.84
N VAL A 57 -3.16 5.66 -4.51
CA VAL A 57 -4.08 6.32 -5.46
C VAL A 57 -3.30 6.99 -6.59
N VAL A 58 -2.16 7.63 -6.31
CA VAL A 58 -1.32 8.21 -7.36
C VAL A 58 -0.73 7.10 -8.23
N SER A 59 -0.12 6.08 -7.62
CA SER A 59 0.57 5.02 -8.35
C SER A 59 -0.39 4.23 -9.25
N ILE A 60 -1.61 3.90 -8.78
CA ILE A 60 -2.57 3.14 -9.59
C ILE A 60 -3.04 3.92 -10.82
N ASN A 61 -3.18 5.24 -10.69
CA ASN A 61 -3.55 6.11 -11.80
C ASN A 61 -2.42 6.22 -12.83
N GLU A 62 -1.15 6.24 -12.39
CA GLU A 62 0.00 6.24 -13.30
C GLU A 62 0.19 4.91 -14.03
N VAL A 63 -0.02 3.78 -13.34
CA VAL A 63 -0.02 2.44 -13.94
C VAL A 63 -1.14 2.32 -14.99
N ALA A 64 -2.34 2.80 -14.68
CA ALA A 64 -3.48 2.75 -15.60
C ALA A 64 -3.30 3.61 -16.88
N LYS A 65 -2.42 4.62 -16.85
CA LYS A 65 -2.05 5.43 -18.02
C LYS A 65 -0.90 4.82 -18.81
N SER A 66 0.09 4.27 -18.12
CA SER A 66 1.38 3.89 -18.71
C SER A 66 1.42 2.43 -19.17
N GLY A 67 0.51 1.59 -18.68
CA GLY A 67 0.59 0.14 -18.85
C GLY A 67 1.66 -0.47 -17.94
N SER A 68 1.88 -1.78 -18.01
CA SER A 68 2.92 -2.46 -17.25
C SER A 68 3.30 -3.78 -17.91
N ASN A 69 4.25 -4.51 -17.34
CA ASN A 69 4.67 -5.84 -17.80
C ASN A 69 3.56 -6.91 -17.75
N TYR A 70 2.43 -6.63 -17.10
CA TYR A 70 1.27 -7.52 -17.07
C TYR A 70 0.46 -7.43 -18.37
N MET A 71 1.08 -7.77 -19.49
CA MET A 71 0.45 -7.80 -20.81
C MET A 71 0.77 -9.10 -21.57
N PRO A 72 -0.09 -9.53 -22.49
CA PRO A 72 0.18 -10.70 -23.33
C PRO A 72 1.49 -10.53 -24.11
N PRO A 73 2.26 -11.61 -24.35
CA PRO A 73 3.53 -11.53 -25.07
C PRO A 73 3.36 -11.03 -26.51
N GLU A 74 2.20 -11.27 -27.13
CA GLU A 74 1.85 -10.74 -28.46
C GLU A 74 1.69 -9.21 -28.45
N GLU A 75 1.08 -8.66 -27.39
CA GLU A 75 0.92 -7.22 -27.22
C GLU A 75 2.26 -6.56 -26.85
N ALA A 76 3.07 -7.25 -26.05
CA ALA A 76 4.43 -6.82 -25.70
C ALA A 76 5.35 -6.72 -26.91
N ALA A 77 5.25 -7.67 -27.85
CA ALA A 77 6.05 -7.69 -29.08
C ALA A 77 5.58 -6.65 -30.13
N ALA A 78 4.31 -6.26 -30.09
CA ALA A 78 3.72 -5.28 -31.00
C ALA A 78 3.93 -3.82 -30.56
N LEU A 79 4.54 -3.57 -29.40
CA LEU A 79 4.75 -2.22 -28.88
C LEU A 79 5.80 -1.45 -29.68
N SER A 80 5.49 -0.18 -29.92
CA SER A 80 6.48 0.80 -30.36
C SER A 80 7.58 1.01 -29.29
N PRO A 81 8.78 1.50 -29.67
CA PRO A 81 9.84 1.81 -28.71
C PRO A 81 9.40 2.74 -27.56
N ASP A 82 8.54 3.72 -27.87
CA ASP A 82 7.95 4.62 -26.87
C ASP A 82 6.96 3.89 -25.94
N GLY A 83 6.23 2.91 -26.47
CA GLY A 83 5.32 2.07 -25.69
C GLY A 83 6.06 1.18 -24.71
N VAL A 84 7.20 0.61 -25.12
CA VAL A 84 8.09 -0.17 -24.25
C VAL A 84 8.56 0.68 -23.07
N HIS A 85 9.02 1.91 -23.31
CA HIS A 85 9.49 2.79 -22.23
C HIS A 85 8.37 3.12 -21.22
N LYS A 86 7.15 3.37 -21.71
CA LYS A 86 5.98 3.62 -20.85
C LYS A 86 5.60 2.38 -20.03
N ALA A 87 5.62 1.20 -20.63
CA ALA A 87 5.32 -0.05 -19.93
C ALA A 87 6.38 -0.36 -18.86
N VAL A 88 7.68 -0.11 -19.11
CA VAL A 88 8.75 -0.20 -18.11
C VAL A 88 8.48 0.75 -16.93
N TYR A 89 8.15 2.01 -17.23
CA TYR A 89 7.81 3.00 -16.20
C TYR A 89 6.62 2.56 -15.36
N GLY A 90 5.55 2.09 -16.00
CA GLY A 90 4.38 1.65 -15.27
C GLY A 90 4.61 0.35 -14.49
N SER A 91 5.49 -0.55 -14.91
CA SER A 91 5.94 -1.66 -14.06
C SER A 91 6.59 -1.16 -12.78
N ILE A 92 7.50 -0.17 -12.86
CA ILE A 92 8.10 0.46 -11.67
C ILE A 92 7.03 1.06 -10.76
N MET A 93 6.01 1.69 -11.35
CA MET A 93 4.88 2.23 -10.58
C MET A 93 4.00 1.17 -9.94
N THR A 94 3.85 0.00 -10.54
CA THR A 94 3.17 -1.14 -9.91
C THR A 94 3.90 -1.61 -8.66
N PHE A 95 5.22 -1.71 -8.71
CA PHE A 95 6.00 -2.08 -7.52
C PHE A 95 5.89 -1.04 -6.40
N VAL A 96 5.94 0.25 -6.74
CA VAL A 96 5.74 1.34 -5.78
C VAL A 96 4.33 1.29 -5.18
N LEU A 97 3.31 1.00 -5.99
CA LEU A 97 1.94 0.78 -5.54
C LEU A 97 1.86 -0.37 -4.52
N GLU A 98 2.53 -1.49 -4.79
CA GLU A 98 2.54 -2.65 -3.91
C GLU A 98 3.20 -2.33 -2.57
N ILE A 99 4.32 -1.59 -2.56
CA ILE A 99 4.98 -1.13 -1.34
C ILE A 99 4.05 -0.21 -0.53
N PHE A 100 3.43 0.81 -1.15
CA PHE A 100 2.51 1.70 -0.45
C PHE A 100 1.29 0.95 0.11
N THR A 101 0.77 -0.02 -0.63
CA THR A 101 -0.36 -0.85 -0.18
C THR A 101 0.04 -1.73 1.01
N LEU A 102 1.21 -2.37 0.95
CA LEU A 102 1.76 -3.20 2.02
C LEU A 102 1.99 -2.36 3.28
N THR A 103 2.75 -1.27 3.17
CA THR A 103 3.05 -0.40 4.32
C THR A 103 1.78 0.26 4.88
N GLY A 104 0.86 0.71 4.03
CA GLY A 104 -0.41 1.30 4.45
C GLY A 104 -1.29 0.33 5.24
N THR A 105 -1.49 -0.89 4.74
CA THR A 105 -2.33 -1.90 5.39
C THR A 105 -1.77 -2.34 6.75
N TRP A 106 -0.47 -2.53 6.87
CA TRP A 106 0.16 -2.84 8.16
C TRP A 106 0.15 -1.66 9.14
N THR A 107 0.30 -0.43 8.64
CA THR A 107 0.17 0.77 9.47
C THR A 107 -1.24 0.87 10.09
N VAL A 108 -2.30 0.59 9.33
CA VAL A 108 -3.68 0.56 9.85
C VAL A 108 -3.84 -0.52 10.92
N LYS A 109 -3.29 -1.72 10.73
CA LYS A 109 -3.28 -2.78 11.75
C LYS A 109 -2.57 -2.32 13.03
N ALA A 110 -1.41 -1.67 12.91
CA ALA A 110 -0.68 -1.12 14.04
C ALA A 110 -1.50 -0.06 14.79
N CYS A 111 -2.18 0.85 14.06
CA CYS A 111 -3.08 1.83 14.66
C CYS A 111 -4.22 1.19 15.47
N LEU A 112 -4.85 0.14 14.91
CA LEU A 112 -5.91 -0.61 15.58
C LEU A 112 -5.40 -1.32 16.83
N LEU A 113 -4.24 -1.99 16.75
CA LEU A 113 -3.64 -2.68 17.89
C LEU A 113 -3.28 -1.73 19.03
N ILE A 114 -2.74 -0.55 18.73
CA ILE A 114 -2.46 0.48 19.75
C ILE A 114 -3.76 0.98 20.39
N LEU A 115 -4.80 1.21 19.60
CA LEU A 115 -6.12 1.59 20.11
C LEU A 115 -6.69 0.53 21.05
N TYR A 116 -6.65 -0.75 20.66
CA TYR A 116 -7.11 -1.86 21.47
C TYR A 116 -6.27 -2.06 22.73
N ALA A 117 -4.95 -1.87 22.65
CA ALA A 117 -4.08 -1.96 23.82
C ALA A 117 -4.48 -0.94 24.89
N ARG A 118 -4.79 0.29 24.49
CA ARG A 118 -5.26 1.34 25.41
C ARG A 118 -6.65 1.08 25.99
N LEU A 119 -7.56 0.51 25.19
CA LEU A 119 -8.90 0.19 25.67
C LEU A 119 -8.88 -0.96 26.68
N THR A 120 -8.05 -1.98 26.42
CA THR A 120 -7.99 -3.20 27.23
C THR A 120 -7.12 -3.07 28.48
N SER A 121 -6.20 -2.09 28.53
CA SER A 121 -5.28 -1.90 29.66
C SER A 121 -5.97 -1.64 31.00
N ASN A 122 -7.17 -1.06 31.00
CA ASN A 122 -7.87 -0.65 32.23
C ASN A 122 -9.03 -1.58 32.66
N THR A 123 -9.40 -2.57 31.84
CA THR A 123 -10.63 -3.35 32.06
C THR A 123 -10.41 -4.86 32.02
N MET A 124 -9.43 -5.38 31.26
CA MET A 124 -9.21 -6.84 31.14
C MET A 124 -7.74 -7.22 30.86
N THR A 125 -7.02 -7.67 31.89
CA THR A 125 -5.61 -8.08 31.82
C THR A 125 -5.35 -9.19 30.79
N ARG A 126 -6.27 -10.15 30.63
CA ARG A 126 -6.13 -11.25 29.67
C ARG A 126 -6.22 -10.79 28.22
N GLN A 127 -7.14 -9.87 27.91
CA GLN A 127 -7.29 -9.30 26.58
C GLN A 127 -6.09 -8.43 26.21
N HIS A 128 -5.59 -7.64 27.16
CA HIS A 128 -4.40 -6.81 26.95
C HIS A 128 -3.17 -7.66 26.57
N THR A 129 -2.99 -8.84 27.16
CA THR A 129 -1.92 -9.77 26.77
C THR A 129 -2.10 -10.30 25.35
N LEU A 130 -3.32 -10.65 24.93
CA LEU A 130 -3.59 -11.09 23.56
C LEU A 130 -3.28 -10.01 22.53
N VAL A 131 -3.62 -8.74 22.82
CA VAL A 131 -3.30 -7.60 21.94
C VAL A 131 -1.78 -7.44 21.79
N LYS A 132 -1.00 -7.61 22.87
CA LYS A 132 0.46 -7.56 22.80
C LYS A 132 1.05 -8.68 21.94
N ILE A 133 0.54 -9.91 22.07
CA ILE A 133 0.96 -11.04 21.23
C ILE A 133 0.64 -10.75 19.76
N ALA A 134 -0.57 -10.27 19.48
CA ALA A 134 -0.98 -9.88 18.13
C ALA A 134 -0.11 -8.74 17.57
N ALA A 135 0.32 -7.80 18.40
CA ALA A 135 1.22 -6.72 17.99
C ALA A 135 2.61 -7.24 17.60
N VAL A 136 3.19 -8.13 18.39
CA VAL A 136 4.47 -8.78 18.06
C VAL A 136 4.34 -9.59 16.77
N TYR A 137 3.27 -10.37 16.63
CA TYR A 137 2.99 -11.13 15.42
C TYR A 137 2.84 -10.24 14.18
N CYS A 138 2.13 -9.12 14.30
CA CYS A 138 1.96 -8.17 13.19
C CYS A 138 3.28 -7.52 12.77
N ALA A 139 4.16 -7.19 13.72
CA ALA A 139 5.48 -6.61 13.43
C ALA A 139 6.42 -7.64 12.77
N LEU A 140 6.42 -8.88 13.25
CA LEU A 140 7.22 -9.96 12.66
C LEU A 140 6.76 -10.29 11.25
N THR A 141 5.46 -10.44 11.03
CA THR A 141 4.91 -10.73 9.70
C THR A 141 5.14 -9.59 8.72
N TYR A 142 5.03 -8.32 9.15
CA TYR A 142 5.40 -7.18 8.32
C TYR A 142 6.83 -7.28 7.81
N THR A 143 7.76 -7.55 8.74
CA THR A 143 9.18 -7.65 8.45
C THR A 143 9.43 -8.78 7.46
N ILE A 144 8.97 -9.99 7.76
CA ILE A 144 9.16 -11.16 6.90
C ILE A 144 8.58 -10.92 5.49
N VAL A 145 7.33 -10.45 5.40
CA VAL A 145 6.67 -10.21 4.11
C VAL A 145 7.39 -9.14 3.31
N THR A 146 7.80 -8.03 3.94
CA THR A 146 8.54 -6.96 3.26
C THR A 146 9.89 -7.45 2.74
N PHE A 147 10.62 -8.22 3.54
CA PHE A 147 11.89 -8.82 3.10
C PHE A 147 11.69 -9.80 1.95
N MET A 148 10.72 -10.72 2.05
CA MET A 148 10.43 -11.66 0.94
C MET A 148 9.99 -10.92 -0.32
N PHE A 149 9.19 -9.87 -0.18
CA PHE A 149 8.73 -9.06 -1.30
C PHE A 149 9.89 -8.37 -2.02
N VAL A 150 10.77 -7.67 -1.30
CA VAL A 150 11.87 -6.89 -1.90
C VAL A 150 13.00 -7.78 -2.43
N PHE A 151 13.32 -8.89 -1.75
CA PHE A 151 14.51 -9.68 -2.08
C PHE A 151 14.22 -10.93 -2.92
N TYR A 152 13.02 -11.50 -2.82
CA TYR A 152 12.72 -12.79 -3.44
C TYR A 152 11.69 -12.67 -4.58
N TRP A 153 10.54 -12.07 -4.33
CA TRP A 153 9.46 -12.00 -5.33
C TRP A 153 9.66 -10.87 -6.33
N CYS A 154 9.86 -9.65 -5.83
CA CYS A 154 9.89 -8.43 -6.63
C CYS A 154 11.27 -7.78 -6.56
N SER A 155 12.33 -8.58 -6.79
CA SER A 155 13.72 -8.11 -6.71
C SER A 155 14.08 -7.27 -7.93
N PRO A 156 14.36 -5.96 -7.78
CA PRO A 156 14.76 -5.10 -8.90
C PRO A 156 16.15 -5.41 -9.46
N ASN A 157 16.90 -6.30 -8.78
CA ASN A 157 18.26 -6.67 -9.17
C ASN A 157 18.31 -7.65 -10.36
N THR A 158 17.17 -8.21 -10.78
CA THR A 158 17.11 -9.03 -11.98
C THR A 158 16.78 -8.16 -13.19
N THR A 159 17.65 -8.19 -14.19
CA THR A 159 17.56 -7.37 -15.41
C THR A 159 16.24 -7.55 -16.17
N GLU A 160 15.58 -8.70 -16.00
CA GLU A 160 14.33 -9.07 -16.68
C GLU A 160 13.06 -8.60 -15.96
N TYR A 161 13.12 -8.20 -14.68
CA TYR A 161 11.90 -7.89 -13.91
C TYR A 161 11.10 -6.71 -14.49
N TRP A 162 11.80 -5.76 -15.10
CA TRP A 162 11.20 -4.58 -15.75
C TRP A 162 11.14 -4.71 -17.27
N ALA A 163 11.60 -5.80 -17.88
CA ALA A 163 11.80 -5.90 -19.32
C ALA A 163 10.49 -6.13 -20.12
N VAL A 164 10.30 -5.30 -21.16
CA VAL A 164 9.22 -5.43 -22.16
C VAL A 164 9.87 -5.48 -23.55
N PRO A 165 9.72 -6.55 -24.35
CA PRO A 165 9.17 -7.86 -23.99
C PRO A 165 10.14 -8.64 -23.08
N CYS A 166 9.59 -9.49 -22.22
CA CYS A 166 10.38 -10.36 -21.35
C CYS A 166 11.05 -11.46 -22.20
N ASN A 167 12.39 -11.60 -22.11
CA ASN A 167 13.15 -12.51 -22.99
C ASN A 167 13.15 -13.96 -22.51
N ALA A 168 12.40 -14.31 -21.46
CA ALA A 168 12.42 -15.66 -20.91
C ALA A 168 11.76 -16.66 -21.88
N PRO A 169 12.50 -17.62 -22.48
CA PRO A 169 11.87 -18.75 -23.13
C PRO A 169 11.33 -19.64 -22.00
N HIS A 170 10.01 -19.76 -21.89
CA HIS A 170 9.34 -20.66 -20.94
C HIS A 170 9.64 -20.43 -19.45
N ILE A 171 9.06 -19.39 -18.84
CA ILE A 171 8.69 -19.49 -17.42
C ILE A 171 7.24 -19.04 -17.27
N THR A 172 6.36 -20.04 -17.38
CA THR A 172 5.04 -20.04 -16.76
C THR A 172 5.22 -19.75 -15.28
N ILE A 173 5.01 -18.52 -14.85
CA ILE A 173 4.84 -18.21 -13.43
C ILE A 173 3.39 -18.58 -13.10
N ILE A 174 3.26 -19.76 -12.48
CA ILE A 174 2.17 -20.28 -11.63
C ILE A 174 0.74 -19.85 -12.00
#